data_AF-A0A8T0Q7D5-F1
#
_entry.id   AF-A0A8T0Q7D5-F1
#
_cell.length_a   1.000
_cell.length_b   1.000
_cell.length_c   1.000
_cell.angle_alpha   90.00
_cell.angle_beta   90.00
_cell.angle_gamma   90.00
#
_symmetry.space_group_name_H-M   'P 1'
#
loop_
_entity.id
_entity.type
_entity.pdbx_description
1 polymer ?
#
loop_
_entity_poly.entity_id
_entity_poly.type
_entity_poly.pdbx_seq_one_letter_code
_entity_poly.pdbx_strand_id
1 'polypeptide(L)'
;MAAASSSPSSPPMPQPPSVERTKGPTGLEKLVLREARGWTAEVHLYGGQVTSWKNGHGDELLFVSSKAIFKPPKAIRGGIPICFPQFGTQGNLEKHGFARNRLWVIDDNPPP
;
A
#
# COMPACT_ATOMS: atom_id res chain seq x y z
N MET A 1 -29.85 4.80 -32.87
CA MET A 1 -28.82 4.45 -31.88
C MET A 1 -29.42 4.69 -30.51
N ALA A 2 -29.65 3.64 -29.72
CA ALA A 2 -30.22 3.77 -28.38
C ALA A 2 -29.09 3.93 -27.35
N ALA A 3 -29.17 4.98 -26.53
CA ALA A 3 -28.27 5.17 -25.39
C ALA A 3 -28.67 4.20 -24.28
N ALA A 4 -27.77 3.31 -23.88
CA ALA A 4 -27.95 2.46 -22.71
C ALA A 4 -27.74 3.33 -21.45
N SER A 5 -28.81 3.57 -20.72
CA SER A 5 -28.78 4.18 -19.39
C SER A 5 -28.23 3.16 -18.39
N SER A 6 -27.00 3.38 -17.89
CA SER A 6 -26.48 2.61 -16.78
C SER A 6 -27.19 3.04 -15.49
N SER A 7 -27.91 2.13 -14.87
CA SER A 7 -28.49 2.34 -13.54
C SER A 7 -27.38 2.59 -12.51
N PRO A 8 -27.56 3.50 -11.54
CA PRO A 8 -26.61 3.66 -10.46
C PRO A 8 -26.55 2.36 -9.64
N SER A 9 -25.35 1.79 -9.50
CA SER A 9 -25.11 0.67 -8.61
C SER A 9 -25.48 1.06 -7.18
N SER A 10 -26.28 0.22 -6.51
CA SER A 10 -26.59 0.39 -5.09
C SER A 10 -25.32 0.62 -4.27
N PRO A 11 -25.35 1.49 -3.24
CA PRO A 11 -24.19 1.70 -2.39
C PRO A 11 -23.76 0.36 -1.77
N PRO A 12 -22.46 0.05 -1.74
CA PRO A 12 -21.98 -1.19 -1.15
C PRO A 12 -22.42 -1.25 0.32
N MET A 13 -23.00 -2.38 0.72
CA MET A 13 -23.38 -2.61 2.12
C MET A 13 -22.12 -2.51 3.00
N PRO A 14 -22.21 -1.89 4.19
CA PRO A 14 -21.08 -1.80 5.11
C PRO A 14 -20.52 -3.19 5.41
N GLN A 15 -19.23 -3.39 5.11
CA GLN A 15 -18.51 -4.61 5.46
C GLN A 15 -17.82 -4.42 6.81
N PRO A 16 -17.64 -5.46 7.64
CA PRO A 16 -16.82 -5.31 8.83
C PRO A 16 -15.38 -4.93 8.43
N PRO A 17 -14.67 -4.12 9.25
CA PRO A 17 -13.25 -3.88 9.04
C PRO A 17 -12.47 -5.19 9.01
N SER A 18 -11.50 -5.31 8.11
CA SER A 18 -10.74 -6.54 7.92
C SER A 18 -9.30 -6.28 7.51
N VAL A 19 -8.41 -7.19 7.88
CA VAL A 19 -7.02 -7.26 7.41
C VAL A 19 -6.82 -8.58 6.69
N GLU A 20 -6.45 -8.51 5.42
CA GLU A 20 -6.18 -9.68 4.59
C GLU A 20 -4.70 -9.71 4.19
N ARG A 21 -4.01 -10.82 4.45
CA ARG A 21 -2.63 -11.04 3.99
C ARG A 21 -2.66 -11.74 2.64
N THR A 22 -2.01 -11.17 1.65
CA THR A 22 -1.97 -11.72 0.28
C THR A 22 -0.60 -11.51 -0.38
N LYS A 23 -0.35 -12.23 -1.47
CA LYS A 23 0.87 -12.10 -2.26
C LYS A 23 0.56 -11.38 -3.56
N GLY A 24 1.34 -10.35 -3.86
CA GLY A 24 1.28 -9.68 -5.16
C GLY A 24 1.83 -10.55 -6.30
N PRO A 25 1.69 -10.13 -7.56
CA PRO A 25 2.17 -10.87 -8.73
C PRO A 25 3.67 -11.18 -8.70
N THR A 26 4.46 -10.37 -7.99
CA THR A 26 5.91 -10.58 -7.82
C THR A 26 6.26 -11.53 -6.67
N GLY A 27 5.26 -12.08 -5.98
CA GLY A 27 5.41 -12.93 -4.80
C GLY A 27 5.64 -12.15 -3.50
N LEU A 28 5.79 -10.81 -3.55
CA LEU A 28 5.91 -9.98 -2.35
C LEU A 28 4.60 -9.95 -1.57
N GLU A 29 4.72 -10.14 -0.27
CA GLU A 29 3.59 -10.10 0.65
C GLU A 29 3.14 -8.67 0.91
N LYS A 30 1.83 -8.51 0.99
CA LYS A 30 1.16 -7.28 1.36
C LYS A 30 -0.05 -7.55 2.24
N LEU A 31 -0.43 -6.53 2.99
CA LEU A 31 -1.70 -6.46 3.69
C LEU A 31 -2.68 -5.62 2.88
N VAL A 32 -3.92 -6.08 2.80
CA VAL A 32 -5.06 -5.31 2.32
C VAL A 32 -5.94 -4.99 3.52
N LEU A 33 -6.01 -3.71 3.85
CA LEU A 33 -6.85 -3.18 4.91
C LEU A 33 -8.16 -2.73 4.29
N ARG A 34 -9.28 -3.08 4.91
CA ARG A 34 -10.62 -2.65 4.50
C ARG A 34 -11.36 -2.07 5.70
N GLU A 35 -12.01 -0.93 5.50
CA GLU A 35 -12.86 -0.28 6.50
C GLU A 35 -14.33 -0.28 6.05
N ALA A 36 -15.24 -0.10 7.01
CA ALA A 36 -16.66 -0.34 6.81
C ALA A 36 -17.37 0.55 5.80
N ARG A 37 -16.85 1.75 5.54
CA ARG A 37 -17.36 2.71 4.56
C ARG A 37 -16.67 2.58 3.21
N GLY A 38 -15.97 1.47 2.98
CA GLY A 38 -15.36 1.14 1.68
C GLY A 38 -13.96 1.69 1.47
N TRP A 39 -13.37 2.35 2.48
CA TRP A 39 -11.97 2.76 2.41
C TRP A 39 -11.06 1.53 2.41
N THR A 40 -10.00 1.57 1.60
CA THR A 40 -9.03 0.48 1.55
C THR A 40 -7.61 1.00 1.51
N ALA A 41 -6.67 0.22 2.03
CA ALA A 41 -5.24 0.51 1.91
C ALA A 41 -4.45 -0.76 1.64
N GLU A 42 -3.35 -0.64 0.91
CA GLU A 42 -2.40 -1.73 0.71
C GLU A 42 -1.04 -1.39 1.31
N VAL A 43 -0.51 -2.28 2.14
CA VAL A 43 0.80 -2.14 2.78
C VAL A 43 1.68 -3.32 2.38
N HIS A 44 2.75 -3.06 1.63
CA HIS A 44 3.75 -4.08 1.31
C HIS A 44 4.69 -4.30 2.50
N LEU A 45 4.90 -5.57 2.87
CA LEU A 45 5.87 -5.92 3.92
C LEU A 45 7.30 -5.58 3.50
N TYR A 46 7.58 -5.61 2.20
CA TYR A 46 8.83 -5.04 1.70
C TYR A 46 8.81 -3.51 1.80
N GLY A 47 9.71 -2.98 2.60
CA GLY A 47 9.86 -1.57 2.92
C GLY A 47 8.83 -1.03 3.91
N GLY A 48 7.91 -1.85 4.42
CA GLY A 48 6.79 -1.40 5.27
C GLY A 48 5.96 -0.32 4.58
N GLN A 49 5.82 -0.40 3.25
CA GLN A 49 5.44 0.72 2.41
C GLN A 49 3.96 0.67 2.05
N VAL A 50 3.24 1.75 2.34
CA VAL A 50 1.86 1.93 1.86
C VAL A 50 1.90 2.25 0.36
N THR A 51 1.22 1.45 -0.44
CA THR A 51 1.25 1.53 -1.92
C THR A 51 -0.12 1.78 -2.56
N SER A 52 -1.20 1.74 -1.79
CA SER A 52 -2.53 2.13 -2.25
C SER A 52 -3.33 2.66 -1.06
N TRP A 53 -4.12 3.70 -1.27
CA TRP A 53 -5.12 4.18 -0.35
C TRP A 53 -6.31 4.68 -1.14
N LYS A 54 -7.44 3.98 -1.05
CA LYS A 54 -8.66 4.36 -1.77
C LYS A 54 -9.72 4.87 -0.83
N ASN A 55 -10.43 5.90 -1.28
CA ASN A 55 -11.60 6.42 -0.58
C ASN A 55 -12.79 5.44 -0.70
N GLY A 56 -13.91 5.76 -0.03
CA GLY A 56 -15.14 4.96 -0.11
C GLY A 56 -15.79 4.87 -1.51
N HIS A 57 -15.35 5.70 -2.47
CA HIS A 57 -15.77 5.66 -3.86
C HIS A 57 -14.84 4.81 -4.74
N GLY A 58 -13.71 4.36 -4.20
CA GLY A 58 -12.69 3.59 -4.91
C GLY A 58 -11.62 4.43 -5.59
N ASP A 59 -11.64 5.76 -5.45
CA ASP A 59 -10.62 6.64 -6.03
C ASP A 59 -9.29 6.46 -5.31
N GLU A 60 -8.23 6.25 -6.08
CA GLU A 60 -6.87 6.13 -5.57
C GLU A 60 -6.33 7.50 -5.15
N LEU A 61 -5.88 7.60 -3.90
CA LEU A 61 -5.35 8.83 -3.29
C LEU A 61 -3.83 8.88 -3.32
N LEU A 62 -3.15 7.76 -3.54
CA LEU A 62 -1.69 7.70 -3.61
C LEU A 62 -1.19 7.47 -5.03
N PHE A 63 -0.22 8.27 -5.45
CA PHE A 63 0.51 7.99 -6.67
C PHE A 63 1.48 6.81 -6.45
N VAL A 64 1.26 5.72 -7.18
CA VAL A 64 2.29 4.70 -7.42
C VAL A 64 2.60 4.66 -8.91
N SER A 65 3.89 4.68 -9.23
CA SER A 65 4.31 4.69 -10.62
C SER A 65 3.94 3.37 -11.31
N SER A 66 3.39 3.44 -12.53
CA SER A 66 3.14 2.26 -13.37
C SER A 66 4.39 1.43 -13.71
N LYS A 67 5.59 2.01 -13.59
CA LYS A 67 6.88 1.32 -13.73
C LYS A 67 7.53 0.95 -12.39
N ALA A 68 6.76 0.94 -11.29
CA ALA A 68 7.29 0.56 -9.99
C ALA A 68 7.70 -0.92 -10.02
N ILE A 69 8.88 -1.23 -9.47
CA ILE A 69 9.38 -2.59 -9.38
C ILE A 69 9.16 -3.07 -7.95
N PHE A 70 8.27 -4.04 -7.79
CA PHE A 70 7.98 -4.70 -6.52
C PHE A 70 8.94 -5.87 -6.31
N LYS A 71 10.24 -5.58 -6.27
CA LYS A 71 11.29 -6.60 -6.12
C LYS A 71 12.51 -6.01 -5.38
N PRO A 72 13.02 -6.70 -4.34
CA PRO A 72 14.30 -6.34 -3.72
C PRO A 72 15.46 -6.36 -4.73
N PRO A 73 16.52 -5.56 -4.51
CA PRO A 73 16.75 -4.67 -3.35
C PRO A 73 16.29 -3.22 -3.59
N LYS A 74 15.54 -2.94 -4.66
CA LYS A 74 15.16 -1.57 -5.02
C LYS A 74 13.92 -1.12 -4.23
N ALA A 75 13.91 0.11 -3.74
CA ALA A 75 12.72 0.70 -3.12
C ALA A 75 11.55 0.81 -4.11
N ILE A 76 10.32 0.64 -3.62
CA ILE A 76 9.10 0.83 -4.42
C ILE A 76 8.92 2.33 -4.73
N ARG A 77 8.57 2.65 -5.97
CA ARG A 77 8.42 4.04 -6.45
C ARG A 77 6.98 4.53 -6.33
N GLY A 78 6.73 5.43 -5.37
CA GLY A 78 5.44 6.03 -5.07
C GLY A 78 4.90 5.59 -3.72
N GLY A 79 3.65 5.90 -3.40
CA GLY A 79 3.06 5.62 -2.09
C GLY A 79 3.79 6.39 -0.98
N ILE A 80 3.99 5.74 0.16
CA ILE A 80 4.57 6.36 1.37
C ILE A 80 5.87 5.62 1.76
N PRO A 81 7.04 5.96 1.19
CA PRO A 81 8.30 5.32 1.51
C PRO A 81 8.90 5.81 2.85
N ILE A 82 9.40 4.89 3.67
CA ILE A 82 10.06 5.21 4.93
C ILE A 82 11.54 5.54 4.69
N CYS A 83 11.96 6.75 5.05
CA CYS A 83 13.36 7.18 5.01
C CYS A 83 13.96 7.07 6.42
N PHE A 84 14.73 6.02 6.69
CA PHE A 84 15.31 5.79 8.01
C PHE A 84 16.58 4.91 7.94
N PRO A 85 17.62 5.19 8.73
CA PRO A 85 17.75 6.29 9.70
C PRO A 85 18.28 7.60 9.10
N GLN A 86 18.28 7.73 7.77
CA GLN A 86 18.87 8.87 7.05
C GLN A 86 17.87 9.44 6.04
N PHE A 87 17.87 10.76 5.86
CA PHE A 87 17.15 11.40 4.76
C PHE A 87 18.11 11.84 3.65
N GLY A 88 17.78 11.54 2.40
CA GLY A 88 18.64 11.83 1.26
C GLY A 88 20.02 11.18 1.41
N THR A 89 21.06 11.95 1.14
CA THR A 89 22.47 11.54 1.26
C THR A 89 23.15 12.12 2.51
N GLN A 90 22.38 12.47 3.54
CA GLN A 90 22.87 13.13 4.75
C GLN A 90 23.47 12.12 5.75
N GLY A 91 24.50 11.38 5.33
CA GLY A 91 25.23 10.42 6.15
C GLY A 91 25.88 9.31 5.32
N ASN A 92 26.44 8.30 6.02
CA ASN A 92 27.27 7.26 5.40
C ASN A 92 26.46 6.04 4.91
N LEU A 93 25.13 6.10 4.98
CA LEU A 93 24.23 5.04 4.54
C LEU A 93 23.75 5.28 3.10
N GLU A 94 23.14 4.26 2.51
CA GLU A 94 22.45 4.38 1.23
C GLU A 94 21.41 5.52 1.25
N LYS A 95 21.08 6.04 0.05
CA LYS A 95 20.17 7.20 -0.06
C LYS A 95 18.81 6.89 0.60
N HIS A 96 18.42 7.72 1.55
CA HIS A 96 17.25 7.59 2.43
C HIS A 96 17.30 6.44 3.46
N GLY A 97 18.50 5.97 3.79
CA GLY A 97 18.69 4.84 4.69
C GLY A 97 18.14 3.53 4.12
N PHE A 98 18.08 2.50 4.96
CA PHE A 98 17.84 1.12 4.51
C PHE A 98 16.43 0.60 4.79
N ALA A 99 15.63 1.29 5.59
CA ALA A 99 14.35 0.76 6.08
C ALA A 99 13.39 0.36 4.94
N ARG A 100 13.28 1.18 3.89
CA ARG A 100 12.47 0.91 2.68
C ARG A 100 12.99 -0.22 1.78
N ASN A 101 14.19 -0.73 2.05
CA ASN A 101 14.85 -1.81 1.29
C ASN A 101 14.97 -3.11 2.11
N ARG A 102 14.16 -3.26 3.18
CA ARG A 102 14.15 -4.46 4.03
C ARG A 102 12.75 -5.06 4.08
N LEU A 103 12.68 -6.35 4.37
CA LEU A 103 11.41 -7.01 4.69
C LEU A 103 11.05 -6.69 6.13
N TRP A 104 9.83 -6.21 6.32
CA TRP A 104 9.24 -5.96 7.62
C TRP A 104 8.40 -7.17 8.02
N VAL A 105 8.27 -7.37 9.32
CA VAL A 105 7.37 -8.35 9.91
C VAL A 105 6.31 -7.60 10.70
N ILE A 106 5.11 -8.18 10.77
CA ILE A 106 4.07 -7.68 11.64
C ILE A 106 4.44 -8.13 13.05
N ASP A 107 4.42 -7.20 13.98
CA ASP A 107 4.47 -7.52 15.40
C ASP A 107 3.03 -7.75 15.88
N ASP A 108 2.69 -9.01 16.18
CA ASP A 108 1.37 -9.39 16.68
C ASP A 108 1.21 -9.07 18.17
N ASN A 109 2.28 -8.66 18.85
CA ASN A 109 2.28 -8.31 20.27
C ASN A 109 3.10 -7.03 20.52
N PRO A 110 2.66 -5.88 19.98
CA PRO A 110 3.35 -4.62 20.20
C PRO A 110 3.31 -4.24 21.70
N PRO A 111 4.34 -3.55 22.21
CA PRO A 111 4.28 -2.97 23.55
C PRO A 111 3.05 -2.07 23.72
N PRO A 112 2.44 -2.02 24.92
CA PRO A 112 1.30 -1.14 25.20
C PRO A 112 1.64 0.34 25.08
#